data_AF-A0A1F8SY32-F1
#
_entry.id   AF-A0A1F8SY32-F1
#
_cell.length_a   1.000
_cell.length_b   1.000
_cell.length_c   1.000
_cell.angle_alpha   90.00
_cell.angle_beta   90.00
_cell.angle_gamma   90.00
#
_symmetry.space_group_name_H-M   'P 1'
#
loop_
_entity.id
_entity.type
_entity.pdbx_description
1 polymer ?
#
loop_
_entity_poly.entity_id
_entity_poly.type
_entity_poly.pdbx_seq_one_letter_code
_entity_poly.pdbx_strand_id
1 'polypeptide(L)'
;MKRDFKAIMLYLIFGLPIFLLLFIITLYIGFCGFSTDCSQASLPDIIHTPIPTLIPATLPAAGMVQSEGEQVKCTVTAHTLLLSWVSSGYPETDTFQFQDTKGNTCQATYIDVAPLFSEANLWYRGSLACISCHNSDFSKASANMDLSSYAGILAGSKRSSPDVKGNDILGGGVWDQSKLNDMLFVKQEMPFGRPDGAVAPDGPTIQAGIPIQNP
;
A
#
# COMPACT_ATOMS: atom_id res chain seq x y z
N MET A 1 0.66 -62.38 -11.15
CA MET A 1 -0.29 -61.68 -10.26
C MET A 1 0.21 -61.42 -8.84
N LYS A 2 0.54 -62.43 -7.99
CA LYS A 2 0.99 -62.15 -6.60
C LYS A 2 2.39 -61.50 -6.46
N ARG A 3 3.32 -61.79 -7.39
CA ARG A 3 4.64 -61.14 -7.43
C ARG A 3 4.56 -59.68 -7.89
N ASP A 4 3.66 -59.38 -8.81
CA ASP A 4 3.47 -58.03 -9.35
C ASP A 4 2.83 -57.10 -8.31
N PHE A 5 1.87 -57.61 -7.52
CA PHE A 5 1.24 -56.84 -6.45
C PHE A 5 2.23 -56.43 -5.35
N LYS A 6 3.12 -57.34 -4.92
CA LYS A 6 4.15 -57.02 -3.92
C LYS A 6 5.16 -55.98 -4.42
N ALA A 7 5.56 -56.08 -5.69
CA ALA A 7 6.45 -55.10 -6.31
C ALA A 7 5.78 -53.72 -6.41
N ILE A 8 4.53 -53.66 -6.88
CA ILE A 8 3.76 -52.40 -6.97
C ILE A 8 3.55 -51.78 -5.58
N MET A 9 3.22 -52.59 -4.58
CA MET A 9 3.06 -52.12 -3.20
C MET A 9 4.36 -51.56 -2.62
N LEU A 10 5.51 -52.18 -2.91
CA LEU A 10 6.82 -51.67 -2.50
C LEU A 10 7.17 -50.35 -3.21
N TYR A 11 6.88 -50.22 -4.51
CA TYR A 11 7.06 -48.96 -5.23
C TYR A 11 6.16 -47.84 -4.72
N LEU A 12 4.93 -48.14 -4.30
CA LEU A 12 4.04 -47.13 -3.73
C LEU A 12 4.47 -46.75 -2.29
N ILE A 13 4.88 -47.71 -1.47
CA ILE A 13 5.27 -47.43 -0.08
C ILE A 13 6.61 -46.69 0.00
N PHE A 14 7.58 -47.02 -0.85
CA PHE A 14 8.91 -46.41 -0.79
C PHE A 14 9.18 -45.42 -1.91
N GLY A 15 8.70 -45.69 -3.12
CA GLY A 15 8.91 -44.81 -4.27
C GLY A 15 8.08 -43.54 -4.22
N LEU A 16 6.81 -43.60 -3.80
CA LEU A 16 5.97 -42.40 -3.73
C LEU A 16 6.51 -41.37 -2.71
N PRO A 17 6.89 -41.74 -1.46
CA PRO A 17 7.43 -40.76 -0.53
C PRO A 17 8.76 -40.16 -0.99
N ILE A 18 9.63 -40.96 -1.61
CA ILE A 18 10.90 -40.47 -2.17
C ILE A 18 10.64 -39.47 -3.29
N PHE A 19 9.73 -39.79 -4.20
CA PHE A 19 9.34 -38.89 -5.29
C PHE A 19 8.73 -37.58 -4.75
N LEU A 20 7.86 -37.69 -3.74
CA LEU A 20 7.19 -36.53 -3.14
C LEU A 20 8.20 -35.63 -2.41
N LEU A 21 9.17 -36.21 -1.70
CA LEU A 21 10.28 -35.46 -1.10
C LEU A 21 11.12 -34.75 -2.16
N LEU A 22 11.51 -35.44 -3.24
CA LEU A 22 12.27 -34.83 -4.33
C LEU A 22 11.49 -33.70 -5.01
N PHE A 23 10.19 -33.88 -5.19
CA PHE A 23 9.31 -32.85 -5.75
C PHE A 23 9.24 -31.61 -4.84
N ILE A 24 9.02 -31.80 -3.52
CA ILE A 24 9.01 -30.70 -2.55
C ILE A 24 10.35 -29.97 -2.53
N ILE A 25 11.48 -30.70 -2.53
CA ILE A 25 12.83 -30.11 -2.56
C ILE A 25 13.03 -29.30 -3.85
N THR A 26 12.59 -29.82 -4.99
CA THR A 26 12.69 -29.13 -6.28
C THR A 26 11.89 -27.85 -6.30
N LEU A 27 10.65 -27.86 -5.77
CA LEU A 27 9.85 -26.65 -5.63
C LEU A 27 10.52 -25.66 -4.67
N TYR A 28 11.01 -26.13 -3.53
CA TYR A 28 11.68 -25.27 -2.56
C TYR A 28 12.89 -24.57 -3.17
N ILE A 29 13.78 -25.30 -3.86
CA ILE A 29 14.95 -24.70 -4.52
C ILE A 29 14.52 -23.80 -5.68
N GLY A 30 13.50 -24.18 -6.45
CA GLY A 30 13.02 -23.38 -7.59
C GLY A 30 12.42 -22.03 -7.19
N PHE A 31 11.73 -21.97 -6.03
CA PHE A 31 11.09 -20.74 -5.56
C PHE A 31 11.93 -19.95 -4.54
N CYS A 32 12.73 -20.63 -3.70
CA CYS A 32 13.49 -19.99 -2.62
C CYS A 32 15.01 -20.01 -2.82
N GLY A 33 15.53 -20.74 -3.82
CA GLY A 33 16.97 -20.94 -4.00
C GLY A 33 17.60 -21.78 -2.87
N PHE A 34 18.86 -21.48 -2.54
CA PHE A 34 19.58 -22.09 -1.40
C PHE A 34 19.47 -21.27 -0.10
N SER A 35 18.65 -20.22 -0.09
CA SER A 35 18.44 -19.38 1.10
C SER A 35 17.30 -19.91 1.95
N THR A 36 17.48 -19.91 3.28
CA THR A 36 16.45 -20.34 4.24
C THR A 36 15.32 -19.33 4.42
N ASP A 37 15.47 -18.11 3.89
CA ASP A 37 14.54 -17.00 4.08
C ASP A 37 13.57 -16.76 2.91
N CYS A 38 13.66 -17.53 1.81
CA CYS A 38 12.82 -17.40 0.62
C CYS A 38 12.71 -15.96 0.06
N SER A 39 13.67 -15.07 0.37
CA SER A 39 13.65 -13.65 -0.03
C SER A 39 13.75 -13.43 -1.55
N GLN A 40 14.25 -14.45 -2.26
CA GLN A 40 14.36 -14.50 -3.72
C GLN A 40 13.01 -14.75 -4.41
N ALA A 41 11.97 -15.16 -3.68
CA ALA A 41 10.59 -15.21 -4.19
C ALA A 41 9.94 -13.80 -4.24
N SER A 42 10.76 -12.75 -4.25
CA SER A 42 10.32 -11.40 -4.63
C SER A 42 9.88 -11.47 -6.08
N LEU A 43 8.56 -11.51 -6.26
CA LEU A 43 7.94 -11.11 -7.52
C LEU A 43 8.50 -9.73 -7.90
N PRO A 44 8.68 -9.44 -9.20
CA PRO A 44 9.12 -8.13 -9.63
C PRO A 44 8.25 -7.08 -8.94
N ASP A 45 8.90 -6.02 -8.43
CA ASP A 45 8.22 -4.86 -7.86
C ASP A 45 7.02 -4.54 -8.73
N ILE A 46 5.83 -4.56 -8.13
CA ILE A 46 4.61 -4.16 -8.84
C ILE A 46 4.75 -2.67 -9.05
N ILE A 47 5.35 -2.30 -10.19
CA ILE A 47 5.20 -0.97 -10.74
C ILE A 47 3.70 -0.85 -11.00
N HIS A 48 3.02 -0.06 -10.17
CA HIS A 48 1.64 0.34 -10.39
C HIS A 48 1.59 1.24 -11.63
N THR A 49 1.75 0.65 -12.81
CA THR A 49 1.26 1.27 -14.04
C THR A 49 -0.26 1.28 -13.93
N PRO A 50 -0.93 2.42 -14.09
CA PRO A 50 -2.39 2.45 -14.11
C PRO A 50 -2.84 1.44 -15.16
N ILE A 51 -3.60 0.44 -14.74
CA ILE A 51 -4.21 -0.52 -15.66
C ILE A 51 -5.09 0.31 -16.60
N PRO A 52 -4.77 0.41 -17.91
CA PRO A 52 -5.69 1.03 -18.82
C PRO A 52 -6.90 0.11 -18.84
N THR A 53 -8.01 0.64 -18.35
CA THR A 53 -9.33 0.05 -18.49
C THR A 53 -9.46 -0.48 -19.92
N LEU A 54 -9.71 -1.78 -20.04
CA LEU A 54 -9.80 -2.49 -21.31
C LEU A 54 -10.85 -1.83 -22.20
N ILE A 55 -10.40 -0.97 -23.13
CA ILE A 55 -11.19 -0.50 -24.26
C ILE A 55 -11.25 -1.67 -25.26
N PRO A 56 -12.43 -2.08 -25.74
CA PRO A 56 -12.55 -3.16 -26.71
C PRO A 56 -11.81 -2.78 -28.00
N ALA A 57 -10.97 -3.71 -28.47
CA ALA A 57 -10.17 -3.54 -29.68
C ALA A 57 -11.04 -3.29 -30.92
N THR A 58 -11.01 -2.05 -31.42
CA THR A 58 -11.21 -1.73 -32.84
C THR A 58 -10.07 -0.80 -33.23
N LEU A 59 -9.02 -1.38 -33.80
CA LEU A 59 -7.83 -0.66 -34.29
C LEU A 59 -8.15 0.07 -35.60
N PRO A 60 -7.93 1.40 -35.69
CA PRO A 60 -7.42 2.01 -36.91
C PRO A 60 -5.88 2.05 -36.87
N ALA A 61 -5.28 2.05 -38.05
CA ALA A 61 -3.84 1.94 -38.27
C ALA A 61 -3.03 3.03 -37.55
N ALA A 62 -1.80 2.66 -37.17
CA ALA A 62 -0.80 3.48 -36.49
C ALA A 62 -0.60 4.85 -37.16
N GLY A 63 -1.28 5.85 -36.63
CA GLY A 63 -0.84 7.24 -36.64
C GLY A 63 -0.09 7.48 -35.34
N MET A 64 1.11 8.07 -35.43
CA MET A 64 1.88 8.53 -34.29
C MET A 64 1.07 9.60 -33.54
N VAL A 65 0.23 9.18 -32.60
CA VAL A 65 -0.36 10.07 -31.61
C VAL A 65 0.64 10.11 -30.48
N GLN A 66 1.24 11.28 -30.30
CA GLN A 66 2.02 11.61 -29.12
C GLN A 66 1.16 11.28 -27.89
N SER A 67 1.69 10.39 -27.05
CA SER A 67 1.23 10.22 -25.68
C SER A 67 1.10 11.61 -25.05
N GLU A 68 -0.12 12.03 -24.74
CA GLU A 68 -0.35 13.15 -23.83
C GLU A 68 0.38 12.78 -22.53
N GLY A 69 1.41 13.57 -22.21
CA GLY A 69 2.48 13.19 -21.30
C GLY A 69 1.96 12.65 -19.97
N GLU A 70 2.32 11.40 -19.69
CA GLU A 70 2.32 10.87 -18.33
C GLU A 70 3.21 11.79 -17.49
N GLN A 71 2.58 12.70 -16.74
CA GLN A 71 3.30 13.64 -15.89
C GLN A 71 4.10 12.81 -14.90
N VAL A 72 5.43 12.94 -14.98
CA VAL A 72 6.36 12.19 -14.13
C VAL A 72 6.03 12.53 -12.68
N LYS A 73 5.48 11.58 -11.94
CA LYS A 73 5.16 11.76 -10.52
C LYS A 73 6.41 11.72 -9.67
N CYS A 74 6.38 12.41 -8.54
CA CYS A 74 7.49 12.35 -7.58
C CYS A 74 7.45 11.09 -6.74
N THR A 75 8.62 10.58 -6.37
CA THR A 75 8.76 9.41 -5.49
C THR A 75 8.95 9.89 -4.05
N VAL A 76 8.08 9.51 -3.13
CA VAL A 76 8.07 10.04 -1.75
C VAL A 76 7.64 8.98 -0.74
N THR A 77 8.15 9.05 0.50
CA THR A 77 7.67 8.20 1.59
C THR A 77 6.33 8.69 2.14
N ALA A 78 5.48 7.78 2.60
CA ALA A 78 4.20 8.12 3.22
C ALA A 78 4.38 9.11 4.39
N HIS A 79 5.42 8.93 5.20
CA HIS A 79 5.76 9.86 6.27
C HIS A 79 6.00 11.28 5.75
N THR A 80 6.85 11.46 4.74
CA THR A 80 7.18 12.79 4.20
C THR A 80 5.96 13.47 3.58
N LEU A 81 5.14 12.70 2.84
CA LEU A 81 3.94 13.25 2.20
C LEU A 81 2.91 13.69 3.24
N LEU A 82 2.61 12.85 4.25
CA LEU A 82 1.66 13.18 5.32
C LEU A 82 2.16 14.34 6.18
N LEU A 83 3.43 14.33 6.57
CA LEU A 83 4.06 15.41 7.33
C LEU A 83 3.91 16.74 6.59
N SER A 84 4.23 16.76 5.30
CA SER A 84 4.18 17.98 4.48
C SER A 84 2.76 18.49 4.31
N TRP A 85 1.81 17.58 4.06
CA TRP A 85 0.39 17.92 3.95
C TRP A 85 -0.15 18.51 5.25
N VAL A 86 0.05 17.83 6.38
CA VAL A 86 -0.43 18.29 7.70
C VAL A 86 0.22 19.60 8.11
N SER A 87 1.54 19.72 7.95
CA SER A 87 2.30 20.93 8.31
C SER A 87 1.97 22.13 7.43
N SER A 88 1.42 21.91 6.23
CA SER A 88 0.91 22.96 5.34
C SER A 88 -0.53 23.37 5.66
N GLY A 89 -1.11 22.90 6.78
CA GLY A 89 -2.50 23.17 7.13
C GLY A 89 -3.51 22.28 6.41
N TYR A 90 -3.08 21.08 5.97
CA TYR A 90 -3.92 20.03 5.40
C TYR A 90 -4.91 20.53 4.32
N PRO A 91 -4.45 21.22 3.27
CA PRO A 91 -5.33 21.73 2.22
C PRO A 91 -6.04 20.60 1.47
N GLU A 92 -7.29 20.84 1.05
CA GLU A 92 -8.05 19.90 0.21
C GLU A 92 -7.71 20.11 -1.27
N THR A 93 -7.94 21.31 -1.78
CA THR A 93 -7.77 21.67 -3.20
C THR A 93 -6.48 22.42 -3.49
N ASP A 94 -6.00 23.21 -2.52
CA ASP A 94 -4.78 23.98 -2.68
C ASP A 94 -3.55 23.06 -2.66
N THR A 95 -2.54 23.42 -3.43
CA THR A 95 -1.31 22.65 -3.49
C THR A 95 -0.45 22.87 -2.26
N PHE A 96 0.14 21.80 -1.74
CA PHE A 96 1.23 21.86 -0.77
C PHE A 96 2.53 21.33 -1.39
N GLN A 97 3.67 21.73 -0.84
CA GLN A 97 4.98 21.33 -1.34
C GLN A 97 5.63 20.29 -0.44
N PHE A 98 6.43 19.42 -1.03
CA PHE A 98 7.27 18.44 -0.33
C PHE A 98 8.56 18.19 -1.12
N GLN A 99 9.56 17.58 -0.48
CA GLN A 99 10.77 17.11 -1.15
C GLN A 99 10.64 15.61 -1.44
N ASP A 100 10.93 15.22 -2.68
CA ASP A 100 10.97 13.81 -3.09
C ASP A 100 12.23 13.10 -2.54
N THR A 101 12.31 11.79 -2.72
CA THR A 101 13.47 10.98 -2.28
C THR A 101 14.77 11.32 -3.03
N LYS A 102 14.70 12.11 -4.11
CA LYS A 102 15.83 12.58 -4.91
C LYS A 102 16.21 14.03 -4.60
N GLY A 103 15.50 14.70 -3.68
CA GLY A 103 15.71 16.10 -3.32
C GLY A 103 15.04 17.12 -4.23
N ASN A 104 14.18 16.71 -5.17
CA ASN A 104 13.40 17.64 -5.98
C ASN A 104 12.23 18.19 -5.18
N THR A 105 11.90 19.46 -5.41
CA THR A 105 10.67 20.05 -4.85
C THR A 105 9.49 19.68 -5.72
N CYS A 106 8.45 19.14 -5.09
CA CYS A 106 7.23 18.67 -5.72
C CYS A 106 6.01 19.31 -5.09
N GLN A 107 4.94 19.41 -5.87
CA GLN A 107 3.63 19.88 -5.41
C GLN A 107 2.59 18.78 -5.51
N ALA A 108 1.73 18.67 -4.49
CA ALA A 108 0.64 17.70 -4.40
C ALA A 108 -0.63 18.37 -3.86
N THR A 109 -1.76 17.67 -4.00
CA THR A 109 -3.04 18.03 -3.36
C THR A 109 -3.53 16.86 -2.50
N TYR A 110 -4.68 17.01 -1.83
CA TYR A 110 -5.26 15.89 -1.05
C TYR A 110 -5.52 14.63 -1.91
N ILE A 111 -5.71 14.78 -3.22
CA ILE A 111 -5.87 13.65 -4.15
C ILE A 111 -4.65 12.70 -4.10
N ASP A 112 -3.45 13.23 -3.90
CA ASP A 112 -2.23 12.43 -3.79
C ASP A 112 -2.08 11.78 -2.40
N VAL A 113 -2.74 12.33 -1.38
CA VAL A 113 -2.70 11.84 0.00
C VAL A 113 -3.75 10.75 0.24
N ALA A 114 -4.95 10.90 -0.33
CA ALA A 114 -6.09 10.01 -0.12
C ALA A 114 -5.78 8.51 -0.34
N PRO A 115 -4.98 8.10 -1.36
CA PRO A 115 -4.56 6.72 -1.55
C PRO A 115 -3.93 6.07 -0.31
N LEU A 116 -3.20 6.82 0.52
CA LEU A 116 -2.62 6.31 1.76
C LEU A 116 -3.67 5.76 2.74
N PHE A 117 -4.92 6.22 2.64
CA PHE A 117 -6.02 5.75 3.48
C PHE A 117 -6.91 4.73 2.77
N SER A 118 -7.13 4.90 1.46
CA SER A 118 -8.14 4.15 0.71
C SER A 118 -7.60 2.91 0.00
N GLU A 119 -6.31 2.81 -0.26
CA GLU A 119 -5.75 1.68 -1.02
C GLU A 119 -5.31 0.53 -0.13
N ALA A 120 -5.81 -0.66 -0.45
CA ALA A 120 -5.33 -1.91 0.15
C ALA A 120 -3.97 -2.29 -0.45
N ASN A 121 -3.17 -3.05 0.30
CA ASN A 121 -1.83 -3.49 -0.06
C ASN A 121 -0.77 -2.36 -0.19
N LEU A 122 -1.13 -1.11 0.09
CA LEU A 122 -0.22 0.02 -0.07
C LEU A 122 0.81 0.10 1.08
N TRP A 123 0.37 -0.05 2.34
CA TRP A 123 1.26 0.06 3.50
C TRP A 123 2.26 -1.10 3.62
N TYR A 124 1.77 -2.29 3.29
CA TYR A 124 2.53 -3.51 3.12
C TYR A 124 1.68 -4.52 2.35
N ARG A 125 2.31 -5.56 1.80
CA ARG A 125 1.60 -6.61 1.07
C ARG A 125 0.57 -7.32 1.96
N GLY A 126 -0.68 -7.36 1.53
CA GLY A 126 -1.79 -7.93 2.31
C GLY A 126 -2.40 -6.97 3.32
N SER A 127 -1.93 -5.72 3.40
CA SER A 127 -2.56 -4.70 4.25
C SER A 127 -3.98 -4.39 3.79
N LEU A 128 -4.87 -4.20 4.76
CA LEU A 128 -6.19 -3.61 4.50
C LEU A 128 -6.04 -2.11 4.29
N ALA A 129 -6.91 -1.53 3.46
CA ALA A 129 -7.09 -0.09 3.41
C ALA A 129 -7.60 0.42 4.77
N CYS A 130 -7.14 1.57 5.24
CA CYS A 130 -7.56 2.17 6.51
C CYS A 130 -9.09 2.35 6.57
N ILE A 131 -9.70 2.70 5.43
CA ILE A 131 -11.14 2.86 5.29
C ILE A 131 -11.94 1.58 5.53
N SER A 132 -11.31 0.41 5.51
CA SER A 132 -11.98 -0.86 5.84
C SER A 132 -12.54 -0.83 7.27
N CYS A 133 -11.83 -0.16 8.18
CA CYS A 133 -12.23 0.00 9.58
C CYS A 133 -12.63 1.43 9.94
N HIS A 134 -12.13 2.44 9.24
CA HIS A 134 -12.40 3.86 9.49
C HIS A 134 -13.15 4.50 8.32
N ASN A 135 -14.47 4.30 8.29
CA ASN A 135 -15.35 4.73 7.19
C ASN A 135 -16.52 5.57 7.70
N SER A 136 -17.37 5.97 6.76
CA SER A 136 -18.55 6.80 7.00
C SER A 136 -19.69 6.10 7.75
N ASP A 137 -19.70 4.77 7.90
CA ASP A 137 -20.69 4.07 8.72
C ASP A 137 -20.32 4.21 10.20
N PHE A 138 -20.79 5.30 10.80
CA PHE A 138 -20.52 5.67 12.20
C PHE A 138 -20.78 4.54 13.21
N SER A 139 -21.75 3.66 12.95
CA SER A 139 -22.13 2.56 13.85
C SER A 139 -21.13 1.40 13.85
N LYS A 140 -20.33 1.28 12.78
CA LYS A 140 -19.35 0.20 12.58
C LYS A 140 -17.91 0.71 12.58
N ALA A 141 -17.70 1.98 12.24
CA ALA A 141 -16.40 2.57 12.13
C ALA A 141 -15.65 2.52 13.46
N SER A 142 -14.46 1.92 13.43
CA SER A 142 -13.57 1.86 14.58
C SER A 142 -13.21 3.27 15.04
N ALA A 143 -13.29 3.47 16.36
CA ALA A 143 -13.11 4.78 16.99
C ALA A 143 -14.05 5.88 16.44
N ASN A 144 -15.19 5.54 15.83
CA ASN A 144 -16.13 6.50 15.23
C ASN A 144 -15.42 7.55 14.34
N MET A 145 -14.48 7.08 13.52
CA MET A 145 -13.62 7.89 12.66
C MET A 145 -13.82 7.51 11.19
N ASP A 146 -13.88 8.52 10.32
CA ASP A 146 -14.02 8.34 8.88
C ASP A 146 -12.75 8.85 8.17
N LEU A 147 -12.02 7.97 7.50
CA LEU A 147 -10.86 8.31 6.66
C LEU A 147 -11.17 8.23 5.17
N SER A 148 -12.44 7.99 4.79
CA SER A 148 -12.85 7.82 3.39
C SER A 148 -13.09 9.15 2.66
N SER A 149 -13.13 10.26 3.40
CA SER A 149 -13.34 11.59 2.85
C SER A 149 -12.53 12.64 3.61
N TYR A 150 -12.19 13.75 2.95
CA TYR A 150 -11.50 14.87 3.59
C TYR A 150 -12.31 15.43 4.77
N ALA A 151 -13.62 15.62 4.59
CA ALA A 151 -14.53 16.05 5.64
C ALA A 151 -14.57 15.07 6.84
N GLY A 152 -14.51 13.75 6.57
CA GLY A 152 -14.42 12.72 7.60
C GLY A 152 -13.14 12.84 8.43
N ILE A 153 -12.00 13.03 7.76
CA ILE A 153 -10.69 13.22 8.40
C ILE A 153 -10.72 14.45 9.31
N LEU A 154 -11.29 15.57 8.83
CA LEU A 154 -11.44 16.80 9.62
C LEU A 154 -12.44 16.68 10.77
N ALA A 155 -13.41 15.78 10.67
CA ALA A 155 -14.33 15.51 11.76
C ALA A 155 -13.65 14.74 12.91
N GLY A 156 -12.54 14.07 12.64
CA GLY A 156 -11.70 13.42 13.64
C GLY A 156 -12.27 12.11 14.19
N SER A 157 -11.75 11.69 15.35
CA SER A 157 -12.06 10.40 15.99
C SER A 157 -12.88 10.54 17.28
N LYS A 158 -13.45 9.45 17.78
CA LYS A 158 -14.26 9.38 19.02
C LYS A 158 -15.42 10.39 19.03
N ARG A 159 -16.01 10.60 17.86
CA ARG A 159 -17.17 11.48 17.69
C ARG A 159 -18.36 10.90 18.46
N SER A 160 -19.15 11.76 19.11
CA SER A 160 -20.37 11.34 19.81
C SER A 160 -21.57 11.12 18.89
N SER A 161 -21.54 11.74 17.70
CA SER A 161 -22.54 11.58 16.66
C SER A 161 -21.97 11.96 15.28
N PRO A 162 -22.68 11.65 14.18
CA PRO A 162 -22.25 12.01 12.82
C PRO A 162 -22.11 13.52 12.55
N ASP A 163 -22.75 14.39 13.32
CA ASP A 163 -22.71 15.84 13.04
C ASP A 163 -21.72 16.60 13.92
N VAL A 164 -21.05 15.91 14.84
CA VAL A 164 -20.15 16.51 15.85
C VAL A 164 -18.71 16.14 15.56
N LYS A 165 -17.81 17.12 15.66
CA LYS A 165 -16.35 16.91 15.62
C LYS A 165 -15.88 16.20 16.88
N GLY A 166 -14.98 15.26 16.72
CA GLY A 166 -14.35 14.52 17.81
C GLY A 166 -12.94 15.03 18.09
N ASN A 167 -12.08 14.12 18.53
CA ASN A 167 -10.67 14.39 18.72
C ASN A 167 -9.99 14.63 17.36
N ASP A 168 -9.32 15.78 17.26
CA ASP A 168 -8.50 16.10 16.11
C ASP A 168 -7.35 15.11 15.96
N ILE A 169 -7.25 14.52 14.76
CA ILE A 169 -6.21 13.55 14.43
C ILE A 169 -5.01 14.18 13.72
N LEU A 170 -5.13 15.43 13.26
CA LEU A 170 -4.12 16.18 12.53
C LEU A 170 -3.31 17.13 13.43
N GLY A 171 -3.63 17.20 14.73
CA GLY A 171 -2.84 17.94 15.72
C GLY A 171 -2.81 19.46 15.48
N GLY A 172 -3.88 20.03 14.94
CA GLY A 172 -3.97 21.44 14.59
C GLY A 172 -3.01 21.86 13.47
N GLY A 173 -2.49 20.91 12.68
CA GLY A 173 -1.46 21.15 11.67
C GLY A 173 -0.04 21.00 12.20
N VAL A 174 0.14 20.62 13.47
CA VAL A 174 1.46 20.31 14.04
C VAL A 174 1.66 18.80 14.00
N TRP A 175 2.51 18.33 13.07
CA TRP A 175 2.71 16.89 12.79
C TRP A 175 3.05 16.06 14.04
N ASP A 176 3.95 16.55 14.88
CA ASP A 176 4.38 15.86 16.11
C ASP A 176 3.28 15.77 17.17
N GLN A 177 2.24 16.60 17.07
CA GLN A 177 1.06 16.56 17.94
C GLN A 177 -0.09 15.76 17.32
N SER A 178 0.05 15.32 16.07
CA SER A 178 -1.00 14.60 15.36
C SER A 178 -1.14 13.17 15.87
N LYS A 179 -2.38 12.73 16.07
CA LYS A 179 -2.66 11.31 16.35
C LYS A 179 -2.35 10.43 15.15
N LEU A 180 -2.44 10.98 13.94
CA LEU A 180 -2.04 10.28 12.74
C LEU A 180 -0.58 9.84 12.78
N ASN A 181 0.34 10.76 13.13
CA ASN A 181 1.76 10.46 13.31
C ASN A 181 1.99 9.46 14.47
N ASP A 182 1.33 9.70 15.60
CA ASP A 182 1.44 8.85 16.81
C ASP A 182 1.12 7.38 16.48
N MET A 183 0.04 7.12 15.75
CA MET A 183 -0.40 5.75 15.45
C MET A 183 0.44 5.07 14.36
N LEU A 184 0.89 5.83 13.34
CA LEU A 184 1.57 5.25 12.17
C LEU A 184 3.08 5.10 12.36
N PHE A 185 3.75 6.11 12.91
CA PHE A 185 5.22 6.19 12.88
C PHE A 185 5.85 6.16 14.27
N VAL A 186 5.19 6.70 15.30
CA VAL A 186 5.72 6.70 16.68
C VAL A 186 5.45 5.36 17.38
N LYS A 187 4.17 5.00 17.52
CA LYS A 187 3.75 3.75 18.19
C LYS A 187 3.67 2.58 17.24
N GLN A 188 3.53 2.87 15.94
CA GLN A 188 3.52 1.83 14.91
C GLN A 188 2.41 0.78 15.11
N GLU A 189 1.29 1.19 15.71
CA GLU A 189 0.12 0.36 16.00
C GLU A 189 -0.74 0.12 14.75
N MET A 190 -0.54 0.95 13.71
CA MET A 190 -1.26 0.87 12.44
C MET A 190 -0.30 0.58 11.26
N PRO A 191 -0.79 -0.12 10.22
CA PRO A 191 -2.07 -0.82 10.16
C PRO A 191 -2.16 -1.99 11.16
N PHE A 192 -3.34 -2.20 11.74
CA PHE A 192 -3.56 -3.18 12.80
C PHE A 192 -3.29 -4.61 12.33
N GLY A 193 -2.63 -5.41 13.18
CA GLY A 193 -2.33 -6.82 12.88
C GLY A 193 -1.21 -7.02 11.84
N ARG A 194 -0.43 -5.98 11.55
CA ARG A 194 0.74 -6.08 10.67
C ARG A 194 1.80 -7.05 11.26
N PRO A 195 2.45 -7.87 10.43
CA PRO A 195 3.62 -8.64 10.88
C PRO A 195 4.76 -7.72 11.30
N ASP A 196 5.62 -8.20 12.21
CA ASP A 196 6.82 -7.48 12.62
C ASP A 196 7.70 -7.17 11.39
N GLY A 197 8.11 -5.90 11.25
CA GLY A 197 8.94 -5.44 10.15
C GLY A 197 8.24 -5.32 8.79
N ALA A 198 6.93 -5.59 8.68
CA ALA A 198 6.22 -5.52 7.40
C ALA A 198 6.09 -4.08 6.85
N VAL A 199 6.07 -3.09 7.73
CA VAL A 199 5.98 -1.66 7.36
C VAL A 199 7.32 -1.00 7.62
N ALA A 200 7.87 -0.34 6.60
CA ALA A 200 9.10 0.42 6.74
C ALA A 200 8.93 1.57 7.76
N PRO A 201 10.01 2.02 8.44
CA PRO A 201 9.91 3.07 9.47
C PRO A 201 9.24 4.37 9.00
N ASP A 202 9.46 4.78 7.74
CA ASP A 202 8.86 5.97 7.11
C ASP A 202 7.60 5.65 6.29
N GLY A 203 7.06 4.44 6.43
CA GLY A 203 5.96 3.91 5.62
C GLY A 203 6.37 3.57 4.19
N PRO A 204 5.40 3.22 3.33
CA PRO A 204 5.69 2.85 1.95
C PRO A 204 6.18 4.05 1.13
N THR A 205 6.98 3.76 0.11
CA THR A 205 7.35 4.73 -0.92
C THR A 205 6.30 4.69 -2.03
N ILE A 206 5.72 5.84 -2.36
CA ILE A 206 4.65 5.96 -3.36
C ILE A 206 4.99 7.02 -4.41
N GLN A 207 4.22 7.02 -5.50
CA GLN A 207 4.26 8.07 -6.52
C GLN A 207 3.15 9.09 -6.28
N ALA A 208 3.52 10.32 -5.95
CA ALA A 208 2.61 11.39 -5.58
C ALA A 208 3.08 12.74 -6.12
N GLY A 209 2.14 13.62 -6.45
CA GLY A 209 2.42 14.98 -6.91
C GLY A 209 3.23 15.06 -8.20
N ILE A 210 3.65 16.27 -8.54
CA ILE A 210 4.46 16.57 -9.72
C ILE A 210 5.66 17.47 -9.35
N PRO A 211 6.82 17.31 -10.00
CA PRO A 211 7.96 18.21 -9.79
C PRO A 211 7.60 19.63 -10.17
N ILE A 212 7.97 20.59 -9.33
CA ILE A 212 7.93 22.00 -9.71
C ILE A 212 9.13 22.21 -10.63
N GLN A 213 8.88 22.47 -11.91
CA GLN A 213 9.96 22.88 -12.80
C GLN A 213 10.46 24.24 -12.30
N ASN A 214 11.65 24.26 -11.70
CA ASN A 214 12.36 25.50 -11.47
C ASN A 214 12.62 26.13 -12.84
N PRO A 215 12.19 27.39 -13.08
CA PRO A 215 12.49 28.09 -14.33
C PRO A 215 13.99 28.29 -14.55
#